data_AF-A0A2S8BR06-F1
#
_entry.id   AF-A0A2S8BR06-F1
#
_cell.length_a   1.000
_cell.length_b   1.000
_cell.length_c   1.000
_cell.angle_alpha   90.00
_cell.angle_beta   90.00
_cell.angle_gamma   90.00
#
_symmetry.space_group_name_H-M   'P 1'
#
loop_
_entity.id
_entity.type
_entity.pdbx_description
1 polymer ?
#
loop_
_entity_poly.entity_id
_entity_poly.type
_entity_poly.pdbx_seq_one_letter_code
_entity_poly.pdbx_strand_id
1 'polypeptide(L)' 'MTRMIHHMRDNGIRYGLQTMCEGGGTANATLVELMS' A
#
# COMPACT_ATOMS: atom_id res chain seq x y z
N MET A 1 4.24 -4.45 0.65
CA MET A 1 4.42 -3.45 -0.43
C MET A 1 4.55 -4.07 -1.82
N THR A 2 5.49 -4.99 -2.08
CA THR A 2 5.80 -5.51 -3.44
C THR A 2 4.58 -6.00 -4.22
N ARG A 3 3.76 -6.88 -3.64
CA ARG A 3 2.53 -7.39 -4.27
C ARG A 3 1.54 -6.26 -4.62
N MET A 4 1.36 -5.30 -3.73
CA MET A 4 0.48 -4.14 -3.96
C MET A 4 1.00 -3.29 -5.12
N ILE A 5 2.30 -2.99 -5.15
CA ILE A 5 2.92 -2.21 -6.24
C ILE A 5 2.73 -2.88 -7.60
N HIS A 6 2.95 -4.20 -7.70
CA HIS A 6 2.72 -4.93 -8.96
C HIS A 6 1.24 -4.88 -9.37
N HIS A 7 0.32 -5.17 -8.44
CA HIS A 7 -1.11 -5.05 -8.69
C HIS A 7 -1.51 -3.64 -9.17
N MET A 8 -0.92 -2.60 -8.56
CA MET A 8 -1.17 -1.22 -8.95
C MET A 8 -0.69 -0.93 -10.38
N ARG A 9 0.50 -1.41 -10.76
CA ARG A 9 1.02 -1.28 -12.14
C ARG A 9 0.16 -2.01 -13.15
N ASP A 10 -0.22 -3.26 -12.86
CA ASP A 10 -0.99 -4.10 -13.77
C ASP A 10 -2.41 -3.55 -14.02
N ASN A 11 -2.94 -2.76 -13.08
CA ASN A 11 -4.30 -2.22 -13.12
C ASN A 11 -4.36 -0.69 -13.27
N GLY A 12 -3.22 -0.02 -13.49
CA GLY A 12 -3.16 1.43 -13.65
C GLY A 12 -3.64 2.22 -12.41
N ILE A 13 -3.48 1.67 -11.20
CA ILE A 13 -3.90 2.29 -9.94
C ILE A 13 -2.84 3.31 -9.50
N ARG A 14 -3.24 4.57 -9.36
CA ARG A 14 -2.34 5.66 -8.94
C ARG A 14 -2.07 5.69 -7.44
N TYR A 15 -3.06 5.43 -6.60
CA TYR A 15 -2.92 5.51 -5.14
C TYR A 15 -3.25 4.18 -4.47
N GLY A 16 -2.38 3.74 -3.56
CA GLY A 16 -2.55 2.53 -2.76
C GLY A 16 -2.42 2.85 -1.28
N LEU A 17 -3.23 2.20 -0.45
CA LEU A 17 -3.13 2.27 1.00
C LEU A 17 -2.74 0.90 1.54
N GLN A 18 -1.55 0.82 2.12
CA GLN A 18 -1.12 -0.36 2.87
C GLN A 18 -1.37 -0.10 4.36
N THR A 19 -2.13 -0.96 5.01
CA THR A 19 -2.31 -0.93 6.47
C THR A 19 -1.82 -2.22 7.10
N MET A 20 -1.51 -2.15 8.40
CA MET A 20 -1.18 -3.32 9.21
C MET A 20 -1.51 -3.05 10.68
N CYS A 21 -2.08 -4.03 11.37
CA CYS A 21 -2.17 -4.00 12.82
C CYS A 21 -0.83 -4.44 13.42
N GLU A 22 -0.41 -3.79 14.50
CA GLU A 22 0.81 -4.12 15.23
C GLU A 22 0.46 -4.61 16.66
N GLY A 23 1.36 -5.40 17.24
CA GLY A 23 1.24 -5.81 18.64
C GLY A 23 1.22 -4.60 19.57
N GLY A 24 0.49 -4.69 20.70
CA GLY A 24 0.34 -3.57 21.63
C GLY A 24 -0.86 -2.65 21.35
N GLY A 25 -1.75 -3.05 20.43
CA GLY A 25 -2.99 -2.32 20.16
C GLY A 25 -2.81 -1.12 19.24
N THR A 26 -1.73 -1.09 18.46
CA THR A 26 -1.43 -0.05 17.49
C THR A 26 -1.63 -0.55 16.05
N ALA A 27 -1.59 0.37 15.10
CA ALA A 27 -1.62 0.04 13.69
C ALA A 27 -0.81 1.08 12.91
N ASN A 28 -0.27 0.67 11.77
CA ASN A 28 0.39 1.54 10.82
C ASN A 28 -0.42 1.66 9.51
N ALA A 29 -0.20 2.77 8.81
CA ALA A 29 -0.77 3.04 7.50
C ALA A 29 0.27 3.74 6.64
N THR A 30 0.37 3.35 5.37
CA THR A 30 1.26 3.95 4.39
C THR A 30 0.49 4.23 3.12
N LEU A 31 0.39 5.50 2.75
CA LEU A 31 -0.12 5.92 1.45
C LEU A 31 1.01 5.86 0.44
N VAL A 32 0.74 5.23 -0.70
CA VAL A 32 1.67 5.08 -1.81
C VAL A 32 1.05 5.73 -3.04
N GLU A 33 1.81 6.62 -3.67
CA GLU A 33 1.54 7.11 -5.02
C GLU A 33 2.45 6.37 -6.01
N LEU A 34 1.85 5.79 -7.05
CA LEU A 34 2.59 5.19 -8.15
C LEU A 34 3.01 6.30 -9.11
N MET A 35 4.30 6.59 -9.12
CA MET A 35 4.92 7.50 -10.10
C MET A 35 5.07 6.77 -11.43
N SER A 36 4.55 7.38 -12.50
CA SER A 36 4.65 6.92 -13.90
C SER A 36 5.96 7.33 -14.55
#